data_AF-A0A958WIY3-F1
#
_entry.id   AF-A0A958WIY3-F1
#
_cell.length_a   1.000
_cell.length_b   1.000
_cell.length_c   1.000
_cell.angle_alpha   90.00
_cell.angle_beta   90.00
_cell.angle_gamma   90.00
#
_symmetry.space_group_name_H-M   'P 1'
#
loop_
_entity.id
_entity.type
_entity.pdbx_description
1 polymer ?
#
loop_
_entity_poly.entity_id
_entity_poly.type
_entity_poly.pdbx_seq_one_letter_code
_entity_poly.pdbx_strand_id
1 'polypeptide(L)'
;MQEREFSHYSRQDEYGEFVREGQRKAQEILRRLASEDNNQVFGGAVKSTQLRVFSKLISWYISHGSKDSNGGQPIDSDWDKRYSAAITDNQLMTNMLSTMVDPIKAKNGEYWISCCIVRSFHSTTEYFAVPVDADSKEEWDKFFEERKQHDRVISNKLNQISYWDTPDAEDDAFIYLCKNADYGMFYIGHTFGNPLPSIPRYEFFDAIRRFSDPNDAAKRVNSNVEKIVRALDLTKFHLDSDHNFLTGKKVTKIIPYVVYQAHETGKVLGRYLESELRSAVISSLSRFRKLRGIRPNDVDLIPVSIKKFISNIKNSISPDESGDDIDKIR
;
A
#
# COMPACT_ATOMS: atom_id res chain seq x y z
N MET A 1 -1.17 1.81 -1.96
CA MET A 1 0.13 2.24 -1.41
C MET A 1 0.58 1.24 -0.37
N GLN A 2 1.86 0.89 -0.32
CA GLN A 2 2.40 0.04 0.74
C GLN A 2 2.60 0.89 2.00
N GLU A 3 2.03 0.46 3.11
CA GLU A 3 2.25 1.02 4.44
C GLU A 3 3.72 0.78 4.82
N ARG A 4 4.46 1.85 5.16
CA ARG A 4 5.85 1.77 5.60
C ARG A 4 6.06 2.73 6.78
N GLU A 5 6.41 2.15 7.93
CA GLU A 5 6.78 2.87 9.14
C GLU A 5 8.03 3.74 8.95
N PHE A 6 8.23 4.71 9.83
CA PHE A 6 9.43 5.54 9.88
C PHE A 6 10.70 4.69 10.00
N SER A 7 10.61 3.56 10.71
CA SER A 7 11.71 2.60 10.86
C SER A 7 12.23 2.05 9.53
N HIS A 8 11.38 1.92 8.51
CA HIS A 8 11.79 1.51 7.17
C HIS A 8 12.46 2.64 6.40
N TYR A 9 11.99 3.87 6.63
CA TYR A 9 12.47 5.08 5.97
C TYR A 9 13.83 5.55 6.51
N SER A 10 14.06 5.44 7.82
CA SER A 10 15.29 5.87 8.49
C SER A 10 16.48 4.90 8.34
N ARG A 11 16.30 3.76 7.65
CA ARG A 11 17.38 2.80 7.39
C ARG A 11 18.46 3.40 6.50
N GLN A 12 19.71 3.20 6.89
CA GLN A 12 20.89 3.60 6.13
C GLN A 12 21.39 2.48 5.20
N ASP A 13 20.47 1.81 4.51
CA ASP A 13 20.76 0.76 3.53
C ASP A 13 19.98 0.98 2.22
N GLU A 14 20.23 0.15 1.21
CA GLU A 14 19.57 0.21 -0.11
C GLU A 14 18.04 0.15 0.00
N TYR A 15 17.53 -0.58 1.00
CA TYR A 15 16.10 -0.66 1.24
C TYR A 15 15.55 0.68 1.75
N GLY A 16 16.22 1.32 2.71
CA GLY A 16 15.86 2.65 3.18
C GLY A 16 15.93 3.70 2.09
N GLU A 17 16.96 3.66 1.23
CA GLU A 17 17.07 4.57 0.07
C GLU A 17 15.88 4.42 -0.90
N PHE A 18 15.50 3.17 -1.22
CA PHE A 18 14.32 2.89 -2.04
C PHE A 18 13.02 3.40 -1.39
N VAL A 19 12.89 3.28 -0.06
CA VAL A 19 11.75 3.83 0.68
C VAL A 19 11.73 5.36 0.57
N ARG A 20 12.87 6.02 0.78
CA ARG A 20 13.01 7.49 0.68
C ARG A 20 12.68 8.00 -0.72
N GLU A 21 13.13 7.31 -1.76
CA GLU A 21 12.76 7.66 -3.14
C GLU A 21 11.25 7.59 -3.36
N GLY A 22 10.59 6.53 -2.86
CA GLY A 22 9.14 6.39 -2.92
C GLY A 22 8.40 7.54 -2.21
N GLN A 23 8.86 7.95 -1.03
CA GLN A 23 8.29 9.10 -0.31
C GLN A 23 8.52 10.42 -1.04
N ARG A 24 9.73 10.65 -1.59
CA ARG A 24 10.02 11.85 -2.41
C ARG A 24 9.09 11.94 -3.62
N LYS A 25 8.84 10.83 -4.30
CA LYS A 25 7.88 10.77 -5.41
C LYS A 25 6.44 11.06 -4.96
N ALA A 26 6.04 10.54 -3.80
CA ALA A 26 4.72 10.87 -3.24
C ALA A 26 4.61 12.36 -2.87
N GLN A 27 5.65 12.96 -2.29
CA GLN A 27 5.71 14.40 -2.01
C GLN A 27 5.61 15.23 -3.30
N GLU A 28 6.35 14.89 -4.36
CA GLU A 28 6.27 15.53 -5.67
C GLU A 28 4.84 15.50 -6.22
N ILE A 29 4.19 14.34 -6.16
CA ILE A 29 2.78 14.17 -6.57
C ILE A 29 1.88 15.06 -5.72
N LEU A 30 2.02 15.06 -4.40
CA LEU A 30 1.17 15.85 -3.51
C LEU A 30 1.30 17.34 -3.78
N ARG A 31 2.53 17.85 -3.92
CA ARG A 31 2.80 19.26 -4.26
C ARG A 31 2.12 19.64 -5.57
N ARG A 32 2.18 18.76 -6.58
CA ARG A 32 1.50 18.95 -7.86
C ARG A 32 -0.02 18.93 -7.71
N LEU A 33 -0.60 18.07 -6.89
CA LEU A 33 -2.06 18.01 -6.67
C LEU A 33 -2.58 19.20 -5.86
N ALA A 34 -1.73 19.74 -4.99
CA ALA A 34 -2.01 20.91 -4.17
C ALA A 34 -1.91 22.23 -4.96
N SER A 35 -1.30 22.29 -6.15
CA SER A 35 -1.32 23.53 -6.93
C SER A 35 -2.74 23.88 -7.39
N GLU A 36 -3.16 25.14 -7.24
CA GLU A 36 -4.53 25.62 -7.51
C GLU A 36 -4.99 25.36 -8.95
N ASP A 37 -4.07 25.40 -9.91
CA ASP A 37 -4.37 25.17 -11.33
C ASP A 37 -4.54 23.69 -11.71
N ASN A 38 -4.27 22.76 -10.78
CA ASN A 38 -4.26 21.35 -11.11
C ASN A 38 -5.59 20.66 -10.83
N ASN A 39 -6.20 20.18 -11.92
CA ASN A 39 -7.43 19.41 -11.91
C ASN A 39 -7.24 17.89 -11.91
N GLN A 40 -5.99 17.41 -11.87
CA GLN A 40 -5.67 15.99 -11.84
C GLN A 40 -6.00 15.36 -10.48
N VAL A 41 -6.23 14.05 -10.50
CA VAL A 41 -6.43 13.23 -9.31
C VAL A 41 -5.48 12.04 -9.40
N PHE A 42 -4.73 11.80 -8.33
CA PHE A 42 -3.94 10.58 -8.20
C PHE A 42 -4.78 9.53 -7.48
N GLY A 43 -5.27 8.56 -8.24
CA GLY A 43 -6.16 7.50 -7.75
C GLY A 43 -5.57 6.11 -7.89
N GLY A 44 -6.09 5.17 -7.11
CA GLY A 44 -5.73 3.76 -7.16
C GLY A 44 -6.91 2.86 -6.80
N ALA A 45 -6.73 1.55 -7.03
CA ALA A 45 -7.69 0.53 -6.65
C ALA A 45 -6.99 -0.60 -5.89
N VAL A 46 -7.55 -0.96 -4.74
CA VAL A 46 -7.06 -2.04 -3.88
C VAL A 46 -7.99 -3.24 -4.05
N LYS A 47 -7.46 -4.30 -4.68
CA LYS A 47 -8.20 -5.52 -5.05
C LYS A 47 -8.75 -6.30 -3.84
N SER A 48 -8.07 -6.19 -2.71
CA SER A 48 -8.45 -6.86 -1.47
C SER A 48 -7.87 -6.11 -0.29
N THR A 49 -8.71 -5.80 0.68
CA THR A 49 -8.31 -5.19 1.95
C THR A 49 -8.68 -6.07 3.14
N GLN A 50 -7.89 -5.97 4.20
CA GLN A 50 -8.24 -6.52 5.52
C GLN A 50 -8.83 -5.45 6.43
N LEU A 51 -9.02 -4.22 5.94
CA LEU A 51 -9.71 -3.18 6.71
C LEU A 51 -11.15 -3.59 7.01
N ARG A 52 -11.62 -3.10 8.16
CA ARG A 52 -12.96 -3.37 8.73
C ARG A 52 -13.62 -2.08 9.22
N VAL A 53 -13.31 -0.95 8.59
CA VAL A 53 -13.82 0.38 8.99
C VAL A 53 -15.31 0.45 8.71
N PHE A 54 -15.74 0.19 7.47
CA PHE A 54 -17.16 0.15 7.11
C PHE A 54 -17.91 -0.93 7.87
N SER A 55 -17.29 -2.09 8.09
CA SER A 55 -17.90 -3.16 8.90
C SER A 55 -18.20 -2.73 10.33
N LYS A 56 -17.27 -2.05 10.99
CA LYS A 56 -17.49 -1.48 12.33
C LYS A 56 -18.54 -0.38 12.32
N LEU A 57 -18.51 0.53 11.34
CA LEU A 57 -19.47 1.64 11.23
C LEU A 57 -20.91 1.13 11.03
N ILE A 58 -21.11 0.20 10.08
CA ILE A 58 -22.42 -0.37 9.80
C ILE A 58 -22.93 -1.16 11.01
N SER A 59 -22.07 -1.96 11.66
CA SER A 59 -22.43 -2.68 12.89
C SER A 59 -22.80 -1.74 14.03
N TRP A 60 -22.12 -0.60 14.16
CA TRP A 60 -22.48 0.41 15.14
C TRP A 60 -23.84 1.01 14.82
N TYR A 61 -24.11 1.35 13.56
CA TYR A 61 -25.38 1.90 13.10
C TYR A 61 -26.55 0.91 13.30
N ILE A 62 -26.36 -0.39 13.05
CA ILE A 62 -27.41 -1.40 13.31
C ILE A 62 -27.79 -1.43 14.80
N SER A 63 -26.79 -1.38 15.69
CA SER A 63 -26.97 -1.55 17.13
C SER A 63 -27.38 -0.28 17.89
N HIS A 64 -27.21 0.91 17.30
CA HIS A 64 -27.57 2.18 17.98
C HIS A 64 -28.52 3.07 17.14
N GLY A 65 -28.73 2.75 15.87
CA GLY A 65 -29.48 3.59 14.95
C GLY A 65 -28.77 4.89 14.61
N SER A 66 -29.51 5.82 14.02
CA SER A 66 -29.12 7.22 13.91
C SER A 66 -30.33 8.12 14.13
N LYS A 67 -30.14 9.36 14.58
CA LYS A 67 -31.24 10.29 14.81
C LYS A 67 -32.09 10.54 13.55
N ASP A 68 -31.44 10.48 12.39
CA ASP A 68 -32.07 10.74 11.09
C ASP A 68 -32.79 9.51 10.51
N SER A 69 -32.60 8.34 11.10
CA SER A 69 -33.15 7.06 10.63
C SER A 69 -33.97 6.38 11.71
N ASN A 70 -35.18 5.91 11.39
CA ASN A 70 -35.97 5.08 12.30
C ASN A 70 -36.23 5.73 13.69
N GLY A 71 -36.33 7.06 13.75
CA GLY A 71 -36.57 7.81 15.00
C GLY A 71 -35.48 7.66 16.06
N GLY A 72 -34.23 7.35 15.65
CA GLY A 72 -33.13 7.11 16.60
C GLY A 72 -33.09 5.70 17.19
N GLN A 73 -34.01 4.81 16.78
CA GLN A 73 -34.05 3.44 17.29
C GLN A 73 -33.04 2.54 16.54
N PRO A 74 -32.43 1.58 17.23
CA PRO A 74 -31.60 0.57 16.59
C PRO A 74 -32.41 -0.23 15.57
N ILE A 75 -31.73 -0.72 14.54
CA ILE A 75 -32.32 -1.69 13.59
C ILE A 75 -32.46 -3.04 14.28
N ASP A 76 -31.44 -3.42 15.05
CA ASP A 76 -31.41 -4.63 15.87
C ASP A 76 -30.63 -4.33 17.16
N SER A 77 -31.34 -4.28 18.29
CA SER A 77 -30.75 -4.00 19.60
C SER A 77 -29.87 -5.13 20.13
N ASP A 78 -30.10 -6.36 19.67
CA ASP A 78 -29.38 -7.56 20.11
C ASP A 78 -28.25 -7.94 19.14
N TRP A 79 -27.92 -7.04 18.21
CA TRP A 79 -26.90 -7.27 17.20
C TRP A 79 -25.53 -7.64 17.81
N ASP A 80 -25.07 -8.85 17.52
CA ASP A 80 -23.78 -9.34 17.99
C ASP A 80 -22.62 -8.70 17.19
N LYS A 81 -22.00 -7.71 17.82
CA LYS A 81 -20.85 -6.95 17.30
C LYS A 81 -19.61 -7.80 17.00
N ARG A 82 -19.55 -9.06 17.45
CA ARG A 82 -18.41 -9.96 17.14
C ARG A 82 -18.41 -10.40 15.68
N TYR A 83 -19.57 -10.49 15.03
CA TYR A 83 -19.65 -10.88 13.62
C TYR A 83 -19.07 -9.83 12.68
N SER A 84 -19.25 -8.54 12.99
CA SER A 84 -18.71 -7.45 12.15
C SER A 84 -17.18 -7.37 12.21
N ALA A 85 -16.57 -7.78 13.33
CA ALA A 85 -15.12 -7.90 13.44
C ALA A 85 -14.53 -9.00 12.52
N ALA A 86 -15.34 -9.93 12.03
CA ALA A 86 -14.91 -11.01 11.13
C ALA A 86 -15.06 -10.66 9.64
N ILE A 87 -15.94 -9.73 9.28
CA ILE A 87 -16.23 -9.37 7.89
C ILE A 87 -15.31 -8.22 7.44
N THR A 88 -14.65 -8.40 6.29
CA THR A 88 -13.82 -7.36 5.67
C THR A 88 -14.68 -6.31 4.95
N ASP A 89 -14.17 -5.08 4.84
CA ASP A 89 -14.88 -4.01 4.12
C ASP A 89 -15.15 -4.39 2.67
N ASN A 90 -14.21 -5.06 1.98
CA ASN A 90 -14.43 -5.57 0.63
C ASN A 90 -15.66 -6.49 0.55
N GLN A 91 -15.79 -7.44 1.46
CA GLN A 91 -16.93 -8.38 1.46
C GLN A 91 -18.24 -7.67 1.78
N LEU A 92 -18.25 -6.85 2.83
CA LEU A 92 -19.45 -6.15 3.25
C LEU A 92 -19.95 -5.20 2.17
N MET A 93 -19.06 -4.36 1.63
CA MET A 93 -19.42 -3.36 0.64
C MET A 93 -19.77 -4.01 -0.70
N THR A 94 -19.12 -5.13 -1.08
CA THR A 94 -19.55 -5.92 -2.24
C THR A 94 -21.00 -6.37 -2.06
N ASN A 95 -21.34 -7.01 -0.94
CA ASN A 95 -22.68 -7.53 -0.71
C ASN A 95 -23.72 -6.41 -0.62
N MET A 96 -23.42 -5.33 0.08
CA MET A 96 -24.34 -4.23 0.28
C MET A 96 -24.59 -3.43 -0.99
N LEU A 97 -23.54 -3.08 -1.74
CA LEU A 97 -23.72 -2.26 -2.94
C LEU A 97 -24.30 -3.08 -4.08
N SER A 98 -23.94 -4.35 -4.21
CA SER A 98 -24.45 -5.20 -5.31
C SER A 98 -25.94 -5.52 -5.17
N THR A 99 -26.54 -5.45 -3.98
CA THR A 99 -28.00 -5.56 -3.81
C THR A 99 -28.74 -4.27 -4.15
N MET A 100 -28.04 -3.13 -4.14
CA MET A 100 -28.59 -1.82 -4.51
C MET A 100 -28.42 -1.51 -6.00
N VAL A 101 -27.52 -2.22 -6.69
CA VAL A 101 -27.28 -2.03 -8.13
C VAL A 101 -28.53 -2.40 -8.90
N ASP A 102 -29.10 -1.40 -9.58
CA ASP A 102 -30.01 -1.60 -10.69
C ASP A 102 -29.17 -1.73 -11.98
N PRO A 103 -29.14 -2.92 -12.63
CA PRO A 103 -28.33 -3.14 -13.83
C PRO A 103 -28.66 -2.21 -15.00
N ILE A 104 -29.89 -1.67 -15.06
CA ILE A 104 -30.32 -0.72 -16.10
C ILE A 104 -29.71 0.65 -15.81
N LYS A 105 -29.77 1.11 -14.55
CA LYS A 105 -29.16 2.37 -14.12
C LYS A 105 -27.63 2.35 -14.23
N ALA A 106 -27.00 1.24 -13.84
CA ALA A 106 -25.55 1.07 -13.98
C ALA A 106 -25.09 1.11 -15.45
N LYS A 107 -25.91 0.61 -16.38
CA LYS A 107 -25.66 0.74 -17.84
C LYS A 107 -25.79 2.17 -18.35
N ASN A 108 -26.60 3.00 -17.69
CA ASN A 108 -26.76 4.42 -17.98
C ASN A 108 -25.74 5.31 -17.24
N GLY A 109 -24.74 4.71 -16.57
CA GLY A 109 -23.70 5.46 -15.84
C GLY A 109 -24.13 5.96 -14.46
N GLU A 110 -25.24 5.47 -13.92
CA GLU A 110 -25.68 5.77 -12.56
C GLU A 110 -25.15 4.71 -11.59
N TYR A 111 -24.36 5.14 -10.60
CA TYR A 111 -23.74 4.26 -9.63
C TYR A 111 -24.10 4.64 -8.20
N TRP A 112 -24.30 3.64 -7.34
CA TRP A 112 -24.28 3.84 -5.90
C TRP A 112 -22.83 3.97 -5.43
N ILE A 113 -22.54 5.03 -4.69
CA ILE A 113 -21.21 5.30 -4.16
C ILE A 113 -21.34 5.35 -2.64
N SER A 114 -20.42 4.72 -1.92
CA SER A 114 -20.36 4.87 -0.46
C SER A 114 -19.99 6.31 -0.08
N CYS A 115 -20.13 6.67 1.19
CA CYS A 115 -19.40 7.84 1.68
C CYS A 115 -17.88 7.65 1.48
N CYS A 116 -17.17 8.75 1.31
CA CYS A 116 -15.72 8.76 1.26
C CYS A 116 -15.15 8.98 2.66
N ILE A 117 -14.28 8.07 3.10
CA ILE A 117 -13.56 8.22 4.37
C ILE A 117 -12.17 8.76 4.05
N VAL A 118 -11.87 9.95 4.55
CA VAL A 118 -10.53 10.55 4.44
C VAL A 118 -9.72 10.17 5.66
N ARG A 119 -8.48 9.72 5.43
CA ARG A 119 -7.54 9.29 6.46
C ARG A 119 -6.21 9.99 6.23
N SER A 120 -5.60 10.50 7.29
CA SER A 120 -4.27 11.09 7.21
C SER A 120 -3.21 10.04 6.83
N PHE A 121 -2.12 10.46 6.18
CA PHE A 121 -1.01 9.59 5.82
C PHE A 121 -0.48 8.77 7.01
N HIS A 122 -0.26 9.42 8.14
CA HIS A 122 0.30 8.80 9.34
C HIS A 122 -0.62 7.73 9.96
N SER A 123 -1.95 7.87 9.80
CA SER A 123 -2.90 6.84 10.24
C SER A 123 -2.78 5.52 9.48
N THR A 124 -2.07 5.53 8.34
CA THR A 124 -1.77 4.33 7.54
C THR A 124 -0.40 3.74 7.84
N THR A 125 0.48 4.43 8.57
CA THR A 125 1.87 4.00 8.78
C THR A 125 2.18 3.66 10.24
N GLU A 126 1.66 4.41 11.22
CA GLU A 126 2.07 4.29 12.64
C GLU A 126 0.91 4.56 13.62
N TYR A 127 -0.18 3.79 13.52
CA TYR A 127 -1.40 3.99 14.33
C TYR A 127 -1.16 4.04 15.86
N PHE A 128 -0.08 3.42 16.37
CA PHE A 128 0.20 3.32 17.81
C PHE A 128 1.37 4.17 18.32
N ALA A 129 2.15 4.80 17.44
CA ALA A 129 3.35 5.56 17.82
C ALA A 129 3.22 7.08 17.59
N VAL A 130 2.08 7.51 17.05
CA VAL A 130 1.76 8.90 16.75
C VAL A 130 0.76 9.42 17.80
N PRO A 131 0.90 10.67 18.28
CA PRO A 131 -0.09 11.26 19.19
C PRO A 131 -1.48 11.21 18.56
N VAL A 132 -2.47 10.74 19.33
CA VAL A 132 -3.86 10.53 18.89
C VAL A 132 -4.53 11.83 18.39
N ASP A 133 -3.94 12.98 18.70
CA ASP A 133 -4.48 14.32 18.43
C ASP A 133 -3.58 15.19 17.53
N ALA A 134 -2.49 14.65 16.95
CA ALA A 134 -1.56 15.42 16.10
C ALA A 134 -2.13 15.71 14.70
N ASP A 135 -3.18 16.52 14.62
CA ASP A 135 -3.74 17.01 13.37
C ASP A 135 -3.19 18.38 12.97
N SER A 136 -2.51 19.09 13.90
CA SER A 136 -1.87 20.37 13.60
C SER A 136 -0.44 20.22 13.09
N LYS A 137 0.00 21.18 12.25
CA LYS A 137 1.35 21.19 11.70
C LYS A 137 2.40 21.38 12.80
N GLU A 138 2.06 22.18 13.81
CA GLU A 138 2.88 22.53 14.95
C GLU A 138 3.16 21.32 15.85
N GLU A 139 2.17 20.45 16.06
CA GLU A 139 2.35 19.20 16.80
C GLU A 139 3.28 18.24 16.07
N TRP A 140 3.18 18.17 14.74
CA TRP A 140 4.10 17.38 13.92
C TRP A 140 5.54 17.92 13.99
N ASP A 141 5.72 19.24 13.92
CA ASP A 141 7.02 19.87 14.10
C ASP A 141 7.64 19.50 15.45
N LYS A 142 6.85 19.61 16.53
CA LYS A 142 7.29 19.24 17.87
C LYS A 142 7.63 17.75 17.99
N PHE A 143 6.76 16.86 17.49
CA PHE A 143 6.95 15.41 17.56
C PHE A 143 8.25 14.98 16.88
N PHE A 144 8.52 15.48 15.67
CA PHE A 144 9.74 15.12 14.95
C PHE A 144 10.99 15.75 15.55
N GLU A 145 10.90 16.92 16.16
CA GLU A 145 12.03 17.51 16.89
C GLU A 145 12.37 16.67 18.15
N GLU A 146 11.38 16.26 18.93
CA GLU A 146 11.58 15.36 20.07
C GLU A 146 12.17 14.01 19.64
N ARG A 147 11.65 13.43 18.56
CA ARG A 147 12.17 12.17 18.00
C ARG A 147 13.60 12.31 17.50
N LYS A 148 13.94 13.42 16.83
CA LYS A 148 15.30 13.74 16.37
C LYS A 148 16.29 13.80 17.53
N GLN A 149 15.92 14.47 18.62
CA GLN A 149 16.75 14.55 19.82
C GLN A 149 16.97 13.16 20.45
N HIS A 150 15.90 12.38 20.59
CA HIS A 150 15.96 11.03 21.14
C HIS A 150 16.84 10.09 20.30
N ASP A 151 16.66 10.08 18.98
CA ASP A 151 17.41 9.23 18.06
C ASP A 151 18.89 9.60 18.01
N ARG A 152 19.24 10.90 18.13
CA ARG A 152 20.63 11.34 18.28
C ARG A 152 21.27 10.83 19.56
N VAL A 153 20.55 10.87 20.69
CA VAL A 153 21.04 10.32 21.97
C VAL A 153 21.32 8.82 21.85
N ILE A 154 20.43 8.07 21.20
CA ILE A 154 20.64 6.63 20.95
C ILE A 154 21.82 6.39 20.02
N SER A 155 21.89 7.11 18.90
CA SER A 155 22.95 6.94 17.90
C SER A 155 24.33 7.22 18.50
N ASN A 156 24.45 8.27 19.31
CA ASN A 156 25.67 8.59 20.06
C ASN A 156 26.07 7.47 21.04
N LYS A 157 25.10 6.87 21.76
CA LYS A 157 25.36 5.73 22.65
C LYS A 157 25.83 4.49 21.89
N LEU A 158 25.33 4.28 20.68
CA LEU A 158 25.66 3.14 19.82
C LEU A 158 26.87 3.39 18.92
N ASN A 159 27.47 4.59 18.97
CA ASN A 159 28.53 5.04 18.07
C ASN A 159 28.17 4.87 16.58
N GLN A 160 26.93 5.19 16.24
CA GLN A 160 26.37 5.13 14.88
C GLN A 160 25.97 6.53 14.41
N ILE A 161 25.94 6.73 13.09
CA ILE A 161 25.49 7.98 12.49
C ILE A 161 23.96 8.02 12.57
N SER A 162 23.39 9.08 13.14
CA SER A 162 21.93 9.25 13.14
C SER A 162 21.42 9.55 11.73
N TYR A 163 20.25 9.01 11.38
CA TYR A 163 19.54 9.40 10.15
C TYR A 163 19.38 10.93 10.03
N TRP A 164 19.12 11.59 11.16
CA TRP A 164 18.88 13.03 11.25
C TRP A 164 20.09 13.91 10.96
N ASP A 165 21.28 13.32 10.84
CA ASP A 165 22.52 14.00 10.52
C ASP A 165 22.91 13.80 9.03
N THR A 166 22.02 13.19 8.24
CA THR A 166 22.18 13.04 6.79
C THR A 166 21.58 14.23 6.03
N PRO A 167 22.08 14.56 4.82
CA PRO A 167 21.53 15.63 3.99
C PRO A 167 20.04 15.47 3.65
N ASP A 168 19.54 14.24 3.64
CA ASP A 168 18.14 13.90 3.34
C ASP A 168 17.15 14.43 4.41
N ALA A 169 17.64 14.82 5.59
CA ALA A 169 16.80 15.22 6.72
C ALA A 169 16.34 16.70 6.70
N GLU A 170 16.89 17.56 5.83
CA GLU A 170 16.56 19.00 5.81
C GLU A 170 15.22 19.34 5.11
N ASP A 171 14.82 18.59 4.07
CA ASP A 171 13.48 18.64 3.43
C ASP A 171 12.88 17.24 3.41
N ASP A 172 12.68 16.69 4.60
CA ASP A 172 12.28 15.30 4.78
C ASP A 172 10.87 15.03 4.21
N ALA A 173 10.84 14.20 3.16
CA ALA A 173 9.61 13.86 2.47
C ALA A 173 8.59 13.13 3.37
N PHE A 174 9.05 12.30 4.30
CA PHE A 174 8.16 11.60 5.23
C PHE A 174 7.47 12.57 6.19
N ILE A 175 8.23 13.51 6.77
CA ILE A 175 7.68 14.57 7.62
C ILE A 175 6.65 15.41 6.85
N TYR A 176 7.00 15.81 5.62
CA TYR A 176 6.08 16.57 4.76
C TYR A 176 4.76 15.82 4.53
N LEU A 177 4.83 14.52 4.28
CA LEU A 177 3.66 13.68 4.02
C LEU A 177 2.81 13.48 5.28
N CYS A 178 3.41 13.26 6.45
CA CYS A 178 2.67 13.18 7.72
C CYS A 178 1.81 14.43 7.97
N LYS A 179 2.36 15.61 7.67
CA LYS A 179 1.71 16.92 7.85
C LYS A 179 0.61 17.18 6.85
N ASN A 180 0.83 16.86 5.57
CA ASN A 180 0.01 17.40 4.49
C ASN A 180 -0.85 16.37 3.76
N ALA A 181 -0.48 15.10 3.81
CA ALA A 181 -1.03 14.11 2.89
C ALA A 181 -2.19 13.32 3.50
N ASP A 182 -3.19 13.06 2.66
CA ASP A 182 -4.42 12.37 3.00
C ASP A 182 -4.78 11.34 1.93
N TYR A 183 -5.46 10.29 2.38
CA TYR A 183 -6.02 9.22 1.56
C TYR A 183 -7.53 9.20 1.70
N GLY A 184 -8.24 9.54 0.62
CA GLY A 184 -9.67 9.28 0.51
C GLY A 184 -9.90 7.84 0.09
N MET A 185 -10.83 7.13 0.74
CA MET A 185 -11.24 5.78 0.36
C MET A 185 -12.76 5.66 0.24
N PHE A 186 -13.22 4.96 -0.79
CA PHE A 186 -14.64 4.75 -1.06
C PHE A 186 -14.87 3.49 -1.92
N TYR A 187 -16.14 3.11 -2.07
CA TYR A 187 -16.58 1.98 -2.87
C TYR A 187 -17.65 2.41 -3.87
N ILE A 188 -17.70 1.72 -5.01
CA ILE A 188 -18.66 1.95 -6.08
C ILE A 188 -19.41 0.65 -6.34
N GLY A 189 -20.73 0.71 -6.36
CA GLY A 189 -21.61 -0.38 -6.74
C GLY A 189 -21.73 -0.47 -8.26
N HIS A 190 -20.94 -1.34 -8.87
CA HIS A 190 -21.00 -1.64 -10.32
C HIS A 190 -21.07 -3.14 -10.62
N THR A 191 -21.13 -3.98 -9.60
CA THR A 191 -21.12 -5.44 -9.72
C THR A 191 -22.48 -6.04 -9.44
N PHE A 192 -22.82 -7.08 -10.20
CA PHE A 192 -24.05 -7.85 -10.07
C PHE A 192 -23.82 -9.27 -10.62
N GLY A 193 -24.69 -10.23 -10.27
CA GLY A 193 -24.63 -11.61 -10.77
C GLY A 193 -24.32 -12.67 -9.70
N ASN A 194 -24.24 -13.94 -10.10
CA ASN A 194 -23.95 -15.07 -9.22
C ASN A 194 -22.94 -16.04 -9.87
N PRO A 195 -21.73 -16.24 -9.30
CA PRO A 195 -21.23 -15.64 -8.05
C PRO A 195 -20.93 -14.15 -8.20
N LEU A 196 -21.18 -13.37 -7.13
CA LEU A 196 -20.88 -11.93 -7.12
C LEU A 196 -19.38 -11.68 -7.22
N PRO A 197 -18.91 -10.90 -8.20
CA PRO A 197 -17.53 -10.47 -8.22
C PRO A 197 -17.24 -9.48 -7.07
N SER A 198 -16.06 -9.57 -6.47
CA SER A 198 -15.68 -8.64 -5.40
C SER A 198 -15.32 -7.27 -5.98
N ILE A 199 -15.90 -6.21 -5.41
CA ILE A 199 -15.53 -4.83 -5.74
C ILE A 199 -14.19 -4.47 -5.11
N PRO A 200 -13.33 -3.70 -5.79
CA PRO A 200 -12.13 -3.15 -5.20
C PRO A 200 -12.48 -1.93 -4.34
N ARG A 201 -11.60 -1.60 -3.39
CA ARG A 201 -11.63 -0.31 -2.70
C ARG A 201 -10.95 0.72 -3.58
N TYR A 202 -11.62 1.83 -3.87
CA TYR A 202 -11.02 2.94 -4.59
C TYR A 202 -10.40 3.91 -3.60
N GLU A 203 -9.22 4.42 -3.94
CA GLU A 203 -8.50 5.37 -3.11
C GLU A 203 -7.99 6.53 -3.96
N PHE A 204 -7.86 7.71 -3.35
CA PHE A 204 -7.14 8.83 -3.93
C PHE A 204 -6.25 9.49 -2.89
N PHE A 205 -5.21 10.12 -3.39
CA PHE A 205 -4.23 10.84 -2.60
C PHE A 205 -4.37 12.33 -2.85
N ASP A 206 -4.45 13.14 -1.80
CA ASP A 206 -4.57 14.60 -1.90
C ASP A 206 -4.15 15.29 -0.59
N ALA A 207 -4.05 16.62 -0.59
CA ALA A 207 -3.84 17.43 0.59
C ALA A 207 -5.17 18.05 1.03
N ILE A 208 -6.01 17.26 1.70
CA ILE A 208 -7.36 17.68 2.13
C ILE A 208 -7.28 18.57 3.38
N ARG A 209 -6.32 18.31 4.28
CA ARG A 209 -6.14 19.10 5.50
C ARG A 209 -5.64 20.54 5.27
N ARG A 210 -5.28 20.91 4.04
CA ARG A 210 -4.90 22.30 3.70
C ARG A 210 -6.10 23.27 3.69
N PHE A 211 -7.31 22.75 3.54
CA PHE A 211 -8.52 23.56 3.48
C PHE A 211 -8.96 23.87 4.91
N SER A 212 -8.97 25.15 5.28
CA SER A 212 -9.44 25.59 6.60
C SER A 212 -10.96 25.47 6.76
N ASP A 213 -11.73 25.61 5.67
CA ASP A 213 -13.19 25.40 5.68
C ASP A 213 -13.50 23.92 5.37
N PRO A 214 -14.16 23.19 6.29
CA PRO A 214 -14.63 21.82 6.05
C PRO A 214 -15.51 21.66 4.80
N ASN A 215 -16.26 22.69 4.41
CA ASN A 215 -17.10 22.64 3.22
C ASN A 215 -16.26 22.59 1.94
N ASP A 216 -15.15 23.32 1.89
CA ASP A 216 -14.25 23.31 0.74
C ASP A 216 -13.46 22.01 0.67
N ALA A 217 -13.06 21.46 1.82
CA ALA A 217 -12.52 20.10 1.91
C ALA A 217 -13.51 19.07 1.35
N ALA A 218 -14.79 19.13 1.75
CA ALA A 218 -15.83 18.23 1.28
C ALA A 218 -16.09 18.38 -0.23
N LYS A 219 -16.13 19.61 -0.76
CA LYS A 219 -16.23 19.86 -2.21
C LYS A 219 -15.05 19.25 -2.96
N ARG A 220 -13.82 19.38 -2.45
CA ARG A 220 -12.63 18.79 -3.06
C ARG A 220 -12.71 17.27 -3.09
N VAL A 221 -13.10 16.65 -1.97
CA VAL A 221 -13.30 15.19 -1.88
C VAL A 221 -14.35 14.72 -2.88
N ASN A 222 -15.51 15.37 -2.92
CA ASN A 222 -16.59 15.02 -3.85
C ASN A 222 -16.15 15.17 -5.31
N SER A 223 -15.44 16.26 -5.63
CA SER A 223 -14.89 16.47 -6.98
C SER A 223 -13.92 15.36 -7.37
N ASN A 224 -13.05 14.93 -6.46
CA ASN A 224 -12.11 13.83 -6.73
C ASN A 224 -12.83 12.49 -6.92
N VAL A 225 -13.82 12.19 -6.08
CA VAL A 225 -14.65 10.98 -6.20
C VAL A 225 -15.36 10.97 -7.56
N GLU A 226 -16.02 12.07 -7.94
CA GLU A 226 -16.69 12.19 -9.24
C GLU A 226 -15.74 11.98 -10.41
N LYS A 227 -14.55 12.62 -10.38
CA LYS A 227 -13.54 12.47 -11.45
C LYS A 227 -13.11 11.01 -11.58
N ILE A 228 -12.89 10.31 -10.48
CA ILE A 228 -12.53 8.90 -10.49
C ILE A 228 -13.67 8.05 -11.05
N VAL A 229 -14.91 8.26 -10.57
CA VAL A 229 -16.08 7.51 -11.03
C VAL A 229 -16.28 7.70 -12.54
N ARG A 230 -16.20 8.93 -13.04
CA ARG A 230 -16.27 9.23 -14.48
C ARG A 230 -15.14 8.56 -15.25
N ALA A 231 -13.91 8.61 -14.74
CA ALA A 231 -12.77 7.94 -15.38
C ALA A 231 -12.96 6.41 -15.44
N LEU A 232 -13.52 5.81 -14.40
CA LEU A 232 -13.82 4.39 -14.35
C LEU A 232 -14.95 4.00 -15.30
N ASP A 233 -16.00 4.81 -15.40
CA ASP A 233 -17.05 4.58 -16.39
C ASP A 233 -16.49 4.69 -17.83
N LEU A 234 -15.63 5.67 -18.11
CA LEU A 234 -15.03 5.82 -19.44
C LEU A 234 -14.09 4.65 -19.79
N THR A 235 -13.24 4.24 -18.85
CA THR A 235 -12.22 3.21 -19.07
C THR A 235 -12.76 1.79 -18.93
N LYS A 236 -13.92 1.64 -18.29
CA LYS A 236 -14.58 0.37 -17.99
C LYS A 236 -13.76 -0.53 -17.05
N PHE A 237 -14.36 -1.67 -16.72
CA PHE A 237 -13.84 -2.63 -15.76
C PHE A 237 -13.41 -3.92 -16.45
N HIS A 238 -12.45 -4.61 -15.85
CA HIS A 238 -11.95 -5.90 -16.31
C HIS A 238 -12.07 -6.94 -15.20
N LEU A 239 -12.36 -8.19 -15.59
CA LEU A 239 -12.33 -9.33 -14.68
C LEU A 239 -10.90 -9.79 -14.47
N ASP A 240 -10.50 -9.92 -13.22
CA ASP A 240 -9.16 -10.35 -12.83
C ASP A 240 -9.18 -11.86 -12.54
N SER A 241 -8.83 -12.65 -13.56
CA SER A 241 -8.77 -14.11 -13.49
C SER A 241 -7.47 -14.65 -12.88
N ASP A 242 -6.37 -13.88 -12.95
CA ASP A 242 -5.01 -14.35 -12.73
C ASP A 242 -4.67 -14.63 -11.26
N HIS A 243 -5.36 -13.99 -10.32
CA HIS A 243 -5.05 -14.09 -8.89
C HIS A 243 -5.86 -15.16 -8.13
N ASN A 244 -6.45 -16.11 -8.84
CA ASN A 244 -7.23 -17.23 -8.25
C ASN A 244 -6.41 -18.51 -8.03
N PHE A 245 -5.09 -18.49 -8.24
CA PHE A 245 -4.30 -19.72 -8.36
C PHE A 245 -4.08 -20.50 -7.05
N LEU A 246 -4.19 -19.84 -5.88
CA LEU A 246 -3.79 -20.43 -4.58
C LEU A 246 -4.92 -20.71 -3.60
N THR A 247 -6.14 -20.18 -3.81
CA THR A 247 -7.16 -20.16 -2.75
C THR A 247 -8.29 -21.18 -2.91
N GLY A 248 -8.35 -21.96 -4.00
CA GLY A 248 -9.41 -22.96 -4.27
C GLY A 248 -10.83 -22.38 -4.46
N LYS A 249 -11.10 -21.19 -3.92
CA LYS A 249 -12.29 -20.38 -4.12
C LYS A 249 -12.06 -19.45 -5.30
N LYS A 250 -12.81 -19.65 -6.38
CA LYS A 250 -12.91 -18.73 -7.52
C LYS A 250 -13.73 -17.51 -7.12
N VAL A 251 -13.12 -16.56 -6.41
CA VAL A 251 -13.76 -15.24 -6.23
C VAL A 251 -13.28 -14.37 -7.39
N THR A 252 -14.14 -14.20 -8.38
CA THR A 252 -13.87 -13.28 -9.49
C THR A 252 -13.71 -11.88 -8.92
N LYS A 253 -12.58 -11.23 -9.17
CA LYS A 253 -12.34 -9.85 -8.76
C LYS A 253 -12.54 -8.93 -9.96
N ILE A 254 -13.01 -7.73 -9.72
CA ILE A 254 -13.09 -6.70 -10.75
C ILE A 254 -12.07 -5.60 -10.47
N ILE A 255 -11.40 -5.13 -11.52
CA ILE A 255 -10.43 -4.04 -11.44
C ILE A 255 -10.66 -3.04 -12.58
N PRO A 256 -10.24 -1.77 -12.42
CA PRO A 256 -10.24 -0.82 -13.53
C PRO A 256 -9.41 -1.34 -14.70
N TYR A 257 -9.90 -1.17 -15.94
CA TYR A 257 -9.20 -1.65 -17.13
C TYR A 257 -7.79 -1.06 -17.25
N VAL A 258 -7.61 0.23 -16.96
CA VAL A 258 -6.29 0.88 -16.99
C VAL A 258 -5.29 0.27 -16.00
N VAL A 259 -5.77 -0.20 -14.84
CA VAL A 259 -4.93 -0.90 -13.85
C VAL A 259 -4.56 -2.28 -14.36
N TYR A 260 -5.49 -3.00 -14.98
CA TYR A 260 -5.21 -4.27 -15.65
C TYR A 260 -4.16 -4.11 -16.75
N GLN A 261 -4.34 -3.14 -17.65
CA GLN A 261 -3.41 -2.88 -18.75
C GLN A 261 -2.01 -2.50 -18.24
N ALA A 262 -1.92 -1.66 -17.21
CA ALA A 262 -0.65 -1.30 -16.59
C ALA A 262 0.05 -2.53 -15.98
N HIS A 263 -0.70 -3.41 -15.33
CA HIS A 263 -0.19 -4.67 -14.78
C HIS A 263 0.34 -5.61 -15.86
N GLU A 264 -0.40 -5.83 -16.94
CA GLU A 264 0.05 -6.67 -18.06
C GLU A 264 1.29 -6.09 -18.75
N THR A 265 1.31 -4.78 -18.99
CA THR A 265 2.47 -4.08 -19.57
C THR A 265 3.70 -4.22 -18.66
N GLY A 266 3.50 -4.05 -17.35
CA GLY A 266 4.55 -4.23 -16.35
C GLY A 266 5.12 -5.65 -16.33
N LYS A 267 4.28 -6.68 -16.46
CA LYS A 267 4.74 -8.08 -16.60
C LYS A 267 5.62 -8.27 -17.83
N VAL A 268 5.22 -7.70 -18.98
CA VAL A 268 5.98 -7.81 -20.23
C VAL A 268 7.33 -7.12 -20.10
N LEU A 269 7.36 -5.89 -19.57
CA LEU A 269 8.59 -5.15 -19.33
C LEU A 269 9.51 -5.88 -18.35
N GLY A 270 8.97 -6.44 -17.27
CA GLY A 270 9.73 -7.22 -16.30
C GLY A 270 10.41 -8.43 -16.93
N ARG A 271 9.72 -9.19 -17.78
CA ARG A 271 10.31 -10.32 -18.53
C ARG A 271 11.40 -9.87 -19.49
N TYR A 272 11.21 -8.73 -20.14
CA TYR A 272 12.21 -8.16 -21.04
C TYR A 272 13.49 -7.76 -20.27
N LEU A 273 13.36 -7.03 -19.16
CA LEU A 273 14.49 -6.63 -18.32
C LEU A 273 15.22 -7.84 -17.70
N GLU A 274 14.50 -8.88 -17.31
CA GLU A 274 15.10 -10.14 -16.83
C GLU A 274 15.96 -10.80 -17.92
N SER A 275 15.45 -10.82 -19.16
CA SER A 275 16.15 -11.37 -20.31
C SER A 275 17.41 -10.56 -20.66
N GLU A 276 17.33 -9.24 -20.65
CA GLU A 276 18.47 -8.34 -20.85
C GLU A 276 19.52 -8.51 -19.76
N LEU A 277 19.12 -8.52 -18.48
CA LEU A 277 20.04 -8.72 -17.36
C LEU A 277 20.74 -10.07 -17.46
N ARG A 278 20.00 -11.14 -17.74
CA ARG A 278 20.58 -12.48 -17.97
C ARG A 278 21.60 -12.44 -19.10
N SER A 279 21.29 -11.77 -20.20
CA SER A 279 22.19 -11.63 -21.35
C SER A 279 23.46 -10.84 -21.01
N ALA A 280 23.33 -9.73 -20.27
CA ALA A 280 24.45 -8.91 -19.81
C ALA A 280 25.37 -9.68 -18.84
N VAL A 281 24.79 -10.45 -17.91
CA VAL A 281 25.54 -11.32 -16.99
C VAL A 281 26.29 -12.41 -17.76
N ILE A 282 25.63 -13.10 -18.70
CA ILE A 282 26.26 -14.13 -19.54
C ILE A 282 27.40 -13.53 -20.37
N SER A 283 27.18 -12.35 -20.98
CA SER A 283 28.20 -11.64 -21.75
C SER A 283 29.41 -11.27 -20.89
N SER A 284 29.18 -10.74 -19.69
CA SER A 284 30.23 -10.39 -18.74
C SER A 284 31.03 -11.62 -18.29
N LEU A 285 30.35 -12.71 -17.94
CA LEU A 285 30.98 -13.99 -17.59
C LEU A 285 31.80 -14.55 -18.75
N SER A 286 31.29 -14.48 -19.99
CA SER A 286 32.02 -14.87 -21.20
C SER A 286 33.27 -14.02 -21.44
N ARG A 287 33.19 -12.71 -21.18
CA ARG A 287 34.33 -11.79 -21.23
C ARG A 287 35.37 -12.11 -20.15
N PHE A 288 34.95 -12.35 -18.92
CA PHE A 288 35.84 -12.81 -17.84
C PHE A 288 36.51 -14.15 -18.18
N ARG A 289 35.78 -15.08 -18.79
CA ARG A 289 36.30 -16.36 -19.27
C ARG A 289 37.43 -16.16 -20.30
N LYS A 290 37.21 -15.28 -21.28
CA LYS A 290 38.23 -14.94 -22.30
C LYS A 290 39.46 -14.29 -21.66
N LEU A 291 39.28 -13.37 -20.71
CA LEU A 291 40.38 -12.69 -20.02
C LEU A 291 41.22 -13.64 -19.14
N ARG A 292 40.63 -14.71 -18.62
CA ARG A 292 41.32 -15.73 -17.81
C ARG A 292 41.87 -16.92 -18.60
N GLY A 293 41.72 -16.93 -19.93
CA GLY A 293 42.24 -18.01 -20.79
C GLY A 293 41.58 -19.38 -20.58
N ILE A 294 40.39 -19.42 -19.97
CA ILE A 294 39.70 -20.66 -19.60
C ILE A 294 39.00 -21.22 -20.85
N ARG A 295 39.22 -22.50 -21.18
CA ARG A 295 38.64 -23.12 -22.38
C ARG A 295 37.15 -23.40 -22.16
N PRO A 296 36.32 -23.39 -23.22
CA PRO A 296 34.88 -23.62 -23.10
C PRO A 296 34.49 -24.96 -22.44
N ASN A 297 35.35 -25.98 -22.54
CA ASN A 297 35.12 -27.31 -21.99
C ASN A 297 35.50 -27.44 -20.50
N ASP A 298 36.13 -26.41 -19.91
CA ASP A 298 36.64 -26.46 -18.54
C ASP A 298 35.63 -25.87 -17.52
N VAL A 299 34.49 -25.32 -17.97
CA VAL A 299 33.47 -24.70 -17.11
C VAL A 299 32.07 -25.06 -17.58
N ASP A 300 31.32 -25.73 -16.71
CA ASP A 300 29.92 -26.07 -16.92
C ASP A 300 29.03 -25.09 -16.14
N LEU A 301 28.19 -24.32 -16.84
CA LEU A 301 27.26 -23.38 -16.20
C LEU A 301 26.01 -24.14 -15.77
N ILE A 302 26.06 -24.70 -14.57
CA ILE A 302 24.92 -25.43 -13.99
C ILE A 302 23.96 -24.41 -13.37
N PRO A 303 22.70 -24.33 -13.82
CA PRO A 303 21.70 -23.50 -13.15
C PRO A 303 21.45 -24.04 -11.73
N VAL A 304 21.75 -23.21 -10.73
CA VAL A 304 21.55 -23.57 -9.32
C VAL A 304 20.16 -23.09 -8.89
N SER A 305 19.35 -23.98 -8.32
CA SER A 305 18.07 -23.57 -7.75
C SER A 305 18.31 -22.64 -6.55
N ILE A 306 17.45 -21.64 -6.36
CA ILE A 306 17.55 -20.66 -5.26
C ILE A 306 17.69 -21.36 -3.90
N LYS A 307 16.98 -22.48 -3.68
CA LYS A 307 17.10 -23.28 -2.45
C LYS A 307 18.53 -23.82 -2.24
N LYS A 308 19.17 -24.30 -3.30
CA LYS A 308 20.53 -24.85 -3.26
C LYS A 308 21.59 -23.75 -3.12
N PHE A 309 21.35 -22.58 -3.70
CA PHE A 309 22.20 -21.40 -3.50
C PHE A 309 22.18 -20.93 -2.04
N ILE A 310 20.99 -20.80 -1.44
CA ILE A 310 20.82 -20.40 -0.05
C ILE A 310 21.43 -21.43 0.92
N SER A 311 21.30 -22.73 0.66
CA SER A 311 21.94 -23.76 1.50
C SER A 311 23.46 -23.68 1.44
N ASN A 312 24.02 -23.43 0.25
CA ASN A 312 25.47 -23.32 0.07
C ASN A 312 26.03 -22.09 0.78
N ILE A 313 25.35 -20.95 0.69
CA ILE A 313 25.73 -19.73 1.43
C ILE A 313 25.70 -19.97 2.93
N LYS A 314 24.65 -20.61 3.47
CA LYS A 314 24.57 -20.97 4.89
C LYS A 314 25.77 -21.81 5.34
N ASN A 315 26.15 -22.81 4.55
CA ASN A 315 27.27 -23.69 4.87
C ASN A 315 28.63 -22.99 4.79
N SER A 316 28.79 -21.99 3.91
CA SER A 316 30.03 -21.20 3.81
C SER A 316 30.14 -20.05 4.82
N ILE A 317 29.06 -19.72 5.53
CA ILE A 317 29.04 -18.69 6.58
C ILE A 317 29.18 -19.31 7.99
N SER A 318 29.03 -20.62 8.14
CA SER A 318 29.40 -21.34 9.37
C SER A 318 30.90 -21.59 9.37
N PRO A 319 31.70 -20.91 10.21
CA PRO A 319 33.10 -21.26 10.39
C PRO A 319 33.20 -22.56 11.20
N ASP A 320 34.22 -23.34 10.90
CA ASP A 320 34.65 -24.57 11.56
C ASP A 320 34.25 -24.71 13.05
N GLU A 321 33.38 -25.68 13.34
CA GLU A 321 33.46 -26.43 14.61
C GLU A 321 34.56 -27.50 14.44
N SER A 322 35.82 -27.09 14.64
CA SER A 322 36.92 -28.03 14.84
C SER A 322 37.82 -27.56 15.99
N GLY A 323 37.85 -28.37 17.07
CA GLY A 323 38.67 -28.24 18.28
C GLY A 323 37.80 -27.97 19.51
N ASP A 324 37.68 -28.80 20.54
CA ASP A 324 38.63 -29.79 21.07
C ASP A 324 37.91 -30.97 21.76
N ASP A 325 38.52 -32.15 21.60
CA ASP A 325 38.45 -33.25 22.56
C ASP A 325 38.83 -32.75 23.97
N ILE A 326 37.93 -32.88 24.95
CA ILE A 326 38.20 -33.25 26.35
C ILE A 326 36.84 -33.62 26.96
N ASP A 327 36.56 -34.92 27.07
CA ASP A 327 36.04 -35.58 28.29
C ASP A 327 35.59 -37.01 27.97
N LYS A 328 36.56 -37.91 27.95
CA LYS A 328 36.38 -39.34 28.22
C LYS A 328 37.54 -39.86 29.06
N ILE A 329 37.56 -39.54 30.36
CA ILE A 329 38.12 -40.43 31.39
C ILE A 329 37.25 -40.33 32.66
N ARG A 330 36.60 -41.46 32.97
CA ARG A 330 35.85 -41.88 34.17
C ARG A 330 34.39 -41.53 34.28
#